data_AF-A0A7C4FMU5-F1
#
_entry.id   AF-A0A7C4FMU5-F1
#
_cell.length_a   1.000
_cell.length_b   1.000
_cell.length_c   1.000
_cell.angle_alpha   90.00
_cell.angle_beta   90.00
_cell.angle_gamma   90.00
#
_symmetry.space_group_name_H-M   'P 1'
#
loop_
_entity.id
_entity.type
_entity.pdbx_description
1 polymer ?
#
loop_
_entity_poly.entity_id
_entity_poly.type
_entity_poly.pdbx_seq_one_letter_code
_entity_poly.pdbx_strand_id
1 'polypeptide(L)'
;MAMRCSRIRRCLSEYIDGALDVRTAAMIAEHLAVCAQCCSLCDTLEKTLFLARSWYCEECEPPGWIVRRAYCAVRVHYKAARPGTARRRRKTR
;
A
#
# COMPACT_ATOMS: atom_id res chain seq x y z
N MET A 1 8.56 -27.95 0.78
CA MET A 1 9.53 -27.56 1.84
C MET A 1 8.86 -26.51 2.71
N ALA A 2 8.53 -26.83 3.96
CA ALA A 2 7.86 -25.88 4.84
C ALA A 2 8.80 -24.73 5.22
N MET A 3 8.35 -23.49 5.00
CA MET A 3 9.07 -22.31 5.47
C MET A 3 9.11 -22.32 7.01
N ARG A 4 10.23 -21.88 7.60
CA ARG A 4 10.38 -21.86 9.07
C ARG A 4 9.58 -20.70 9.68
N CYS A 5 9.01 -20.91 10.86
CA CYS A 5 8.23 -19.90 11.58
C CYS A 5 8.97 -18.56 11.75
N SER A 6 10.29 -18.59 12.01
CA SER A 6 11.09 -17.38 12.16
C SER A 6 11.13 -16.51 10.89
N ARG A 7 11.10 -17.13 9.72
CA ARG A 7 11.07 -16.43 8.43
C ARG A 7 9.66 -15.91 8.15
N ILE A 8 8.63 -16.72 8.40
CA ILE A 8 7.22 -16.31 8.26
C ILE A 8 6.96 -15.05 9.10
N ARG A 9 7.30 -15.08 10.39
CA ARG A 9 7.06 -13.96 11.32
C ARG A 9 7.68 -12.63 10.87
N ARG A 10 8.82 -12.67 10.17
CA ARG A 10 9.46 -11.48 9.61
C ARG A 10 8.74 -10.93 8.38
N CYS A 11 8.05 -11.80 7.63
CA CYS A 11 7.37 -11.44 6.39
C CYS A 11 5.87 -11.19 6.60
N LEU A 12 5.32 -11.38 7.80
CA LEU A 12 3.87 -11.22 8.05
C LEU A 12 3.36 -9.81 7.74
N SER A 13 4.11 -8.76 8.06
CA SER A 13 3.71 -7.39 7.71
C SER A 13 3.60 -7.20 6.20
N GLU A 14 4.65 -7.57 5.45
CA GLU A 14 4.64 -7.50 3.97
C GLU A 14 3.55 -8.38 3.36
N TYR A 15 3.24 -9.53 3.98
CA TYR A 15 2.16 -10.42 3.58
C TYR A 15 0.79 -9.75 3.76
N ILE A 16 0.53 -9.16 4.93
CA ILE A 16 -0.73 -8.45 5.22
C ILE A 16 -0.90 -7.22 4.33
N ASP A 17 0.19 -6.51 4.03
CA ASP A 17 0.20 -5.36 3.14
C ASP A 17 0.09 -5.73 1.65
N GLY A 18 0.13 -7.02 1.31
CA GLY A 18 0.08 -7.51 -0.08
C GLY A 18 1.32 -7.13 -0.92
N ALA A 19 2.45 -6.86 -0.26
CA ALA A 19 3.68 -6.39 -0.89
C ALA A 19 4.62 -7.53 -1.37
N LEU A 20 4.24 -8.78 -1.12
CA LEU A 20 5.01 -9.96 -1.50
C LEU A 20 4.69 -10.45 -2.91
N ASP A 21 5.65 -11.11 -3.55
CA ASP A 21 5.38 -11.83 -4.79
C ASP A 21 4.46 -13.04 -4.56
N VAL A 22 3.75 -13.44 -5.62
CA VAL A 22 2.74 -14.50 -5.57
C VAL A 22 3.28 -15.82 -4.99
N ARG A 23 4.54 -16.18 -5.29
CA ARG A 23 5.11 -17.44 -4.79
C ARG A 23 5.37 -17.36 -3.30
N THR A 24 5.95 -16.26 -2.82
CA THR A 24 6.22 -16.08 -1.39
C THR A 24 4.92 -15.99 -0.59
N ALA A 25 3.90 -15.30 -1.11
CA ALA A 25 2.58 -15.23 -0.49
C ALA A 25 1.93 -16.63 -0.37
N ALA A 26 1.98 -17.44 -1.43
CA ALA A 26 1.44 -18.80 -1.40
C ALA A 26 2.15 -19.70 -0.37
N MET A 27 3.48 -19.62 -0.27
CA MET A 27 4.23 -20.36 0.74
C MET A 27 3.89 -19.95 2.18
N ILE A 28 3.60 -18.67 2.40
CA ILE A 28 3.16 -18.18 3.71
C ILE A 28 1.75 -18.69 4.01
N ALA A 29 0.83 -18.62 3.06
CA ALA A 29 -0.54 -19.14 3.21
C ALA A 29 -0.56 -20.64 3.54
N GLU A 30 0.26 -21.45 2.85
CA GLU A 30 0.43 -22.88 3.17
C GLU A 30 0.92 -23.09 4.61
N HIS A 31 1.85 -22.26 5.09
CA HIS A 31 2.34 -22.36 6.46
C HIS A 31 1.28 -21.94 7.49
N LEU A 32 0.52 -20.89 7.23
CA LEU A 32 -0.55 -20.42 8.11
C LEU A 32 -1.66 -21.47 8.26
N ALA A 33 -1.91 -22.27 7.22
CA ALA A 33 -2.88 -23.36 7.25
C ALA A 33 -2.51 -24.50 8.22
N VAL A 34 -1.22 -24.69 8.51
CA VAL A 34 -0.72 -25.81 9.34
C VAL A 34 -0.09 -25.39 10.66
N CYS A 35 0.25 -24.11 10.84
CA CYS A 35 0.90 -23.60 12.04
C CYS A 35 -0.03 -22.67 12.83
N ALA A 36 -0.64 -23.21 13.88
CA ALA A 36 -1.54 -22.45 14.76
C ALA A 36 -0.89 -21.18 15.34
N GLN A 37 0.38 -21.25 15.75
CA GLN A 37 1.08 -20.10 16.34
C GLN A 37 1.26 -18.95 15.36
N CYS A 38 1.65 -19.25 14.12
CA CYS A 38 1.82 -18.22 13.08
C CYS A 38 0.47 -17.69 12.62
N CYS A 39 -0.56 -18.53 12.54
CA CYS A 39 -1.93 -18.14 12.25
C CYS A 39 -2.47 -17.16 13.29
N SER A 40 -2.39 -17.50 14.59
CA SER A 40 -2.83 -16.58 15.66
C SER A 40 -2.07 -15.26 15.69
N LEU A 41 -0.79 -15.26 15.34
CA LEU A 41 -0.02 -14.02 15.21
C LEU A 41 -0.51 -13.16 14.03
N CYS A 42 -0.77 -13.78 12.87
CA CYS A 42 -1.32 -13.11 11.70
C CYS A 42 -2.67 -12.46 12.03
N ASP A 43 -3.60 -13.23 12.62
CA ASP A 43 -4.90 -12.74 13.08
C ASP A 43 -4.78 -11.56 14.05
N THR A 44 -3.81 -11.63 14.96
CA THR A 44 -3.59 -10.55 15.95
C THR A 44 -3.13 -9.27 15.25
N LEU A 45 -2.22 -9.38 14.27
CA LEU A 45 -1.78 -8.23 13.48
C LEU A 45 -2.94 -7.63 12.67
N GLU A 46 -3.74 -8.47 12.00
CA GLU A 46 -4.91 -8.02 11.25
C GLU A 46 -5.95 -7.32 12.13
N LYS A 47 -6.25 -7.87 13.32
CA LYS A 47 -7.14 -7.24 14.30
C LYS A 47 -6.57 -5.92 14.81
N THR A 48 -5.26 -5.84 15.02
CA THR A 48 -4.60 -4.59 15.42
C THR A 48 -4.75 -3.53 14.34
N LEU A 49 -4.60 -3.88 13.06
CA LEU A 49 -4.84 -2.97 11.94
C LEU A 49 -6.30 -2.56 11.84
N PHE A 50 -7.24 -3.49 12.06
CA PHE A 50 -8.67 -3.18 12.09
C PHE A 50 -9.00 -2.16 13.16
N LEU A 51 -8.51 -2.37 14.40
CA LEU A 51 -8.70 -1.43 15.51
C LEU A 51 -8.00 -0.09 15.27
N ALA A 52 -6.78 -0.11 14.72
CA ALA A 52 -6.09 1.11 14.36
C ALA A 52 -6.90 1.90 13.32
N ARG A 53 -7.40 1.24 12.27
CA ARG A 53 -8.23 1.88 11.24
C ARG A 53 -9.55 2.41 11.78
N SER A 54 -10.18 1.72 12.73
CA SER A 54 -11.42 2.21 13.35
C SER A 54 -11.18 3.39 14.31
N TRP A 55 -10.00 3.47 14.93
CA TRP A 55 -9.62 4.59 15.79
C TRP A 55 -9.07 5.80 15.02
N TYR A 56 -8.31 5.56 13.95
CA TYR A 56 -7.87 6.60 13.01
C TYR A 56 -9.07 6.99 12.14
N CYS A 57 -9.87 7.84 12.76
CA CYS A 57 -11.22 8.27 12.45
C CYS A 57 -11.45 8.69 11.00
N GLU A 58 -12.61 8.26 10.52
CA GLU A 58 -13.32 8.58 9.28
C GLU A 58 -13.51 10.10 9.06
N GLU A 59 -13.31 10.94 10.09
CA GLU A 59 -13.39 12.41 10.03
C GLU A 59 -12.05 13.18 10.23
N CYS A 60 -10.88 12.53 10.17
CA CYS A 60 -9.63 13.30 10.17
C CYS A 60 -9.43 14.02 8.82
N GLU A 61 -10.04 15.20 8.67
CA GLU A 61 -9.70 16.07 7.54
C GLU A 61 -8.20 16.39 7.58
N PRO A 62 -7.45 16.02 6.52
CA PRO A 62 -6.04 16.34 6.47
C PRO A 62 -5.86 17.87 6.55
N PRO A 63 -4.85 18.38 7.30
CA PRO A 63 -4.63 19.80 7.43
C PRO A 63 -4.60 20.51 6.06
N GLY A 64 -5.30 21.63 5.91
CA GLY A 64 -5.51 22.24 4.59
C GLY A 64 -4.23 22.56 3.78
N TRP A 65 -3.09 22.77 4.47
CA TRP A 65 -1.80 22.96 3.79
C TRP A 65 -1.34 21.71 3.01
N ILE A 66 -1.61 20.50 3.51
CA ILE A 66 -1.19 19.26 2.86
C ILE A 66 -2.11 18.94 1.68
N VAL A 67 -3.41 19.19 1.82
CA VAL A 67 -4.40 19.08 0.73
C VAL A 67 -4.02 19.99 -0.43
N ARG A 68 -3.71 21.27 -0.13
CA ARG A 68 -3.26 22.24 -1.13
C ARG A 68 -1.97 21.79 -1.82
N ARG A 69 -1.02 21.26 -1.06
CA ARG A 69 0.26 20.77 -1.60
C ARG A 69 0.05 19.57 -2.52
N ALA A 70 -0.75 18.59 -2.11
CA ALA A 70 -1.11 17.44 -2.92
C ALA A 70 -1.83 17.86 -4.21
N TYR A 71 -2.82 18.75 -4.11
CA TYR A 71 -3.54 19.29 -5.26
C TYR A 71 -2.59 20.01 -6.24
N CYS A 72 -1.68 20.84 -5.75
CA CYS A 72 -0.70 21.52 -6.60
C CYS A 72 0.20 20.52 -7.34
N ALA A 73 0.69 19.48 -6.64
CA ALA A 73 1.52 18.45 -7.23
C ALA A 73 0.78 17.70 -8.35
N VAL A 74 -0.43 17.19 -8.08
CA VAL A 74 -1.25 16.48 -9.08
C VAL A 74 -1.52 17.37 -10.30
N ARG A 75 -1.85 18.65 -10.09
CA ARG A 75 -2.16 19.59 -11.17
C ARG A 75 -0.95 19.88 -12.08
N VAL A 76 0.26 19.93 -11.53
CA VAL A 76 1.50 20.10 -12.31
C VAL A 76 1.76 18.87 -13.18
N HIS A 77 1.71 17.67 -12.59
CA HIS A 77 1.95 16.43 -13.32
C HIS A 77 0.87 16.17 -14.39
N TYR A 78 -0.41 16.46 -14.10
CA TYR A 78 -1.49 16.31 -15.08
C TYR A 78 -1.38 17.29 -16.26
N LYS A 79 -0.96 18.54 -16.03
CA LYS A 79 -0.72 19.50 -17.12
C LYS A 79 0.47 19.11 -17.99
N ALA A 80 1.54 18.59 -17.39
CA ALA A 80 2.72 18.11 -18.12
C ALA A 80 2.43 16.84 -18.94
N ALA A 81 1.57 15.96 -18.41
CA ALA A 81 1.21 14.69 -19.05
C ALA A 81 0.12 14.79 -20.13
N ARG A 82 -0.46 15.97 -20.39
CA ARG A 82 -1.49 16.14 -21.42
C ARG A 82 -0.90 16.04 -22.84
N PRO A 83 -1.27 15.02 -23.65
CA PRO A 83 -0.96 15.01 -25.07
C PRO A 83 -2.00 15.87 -25.79
N GLY A 84 -1.67 17.13 -26.12
CA GLY A 84 -2.57 17.92 -26.98
C GLY A 84 -2.52 19.44 -26.91
N THR A 85 -1.70 20.07 -26.06
CA THR A 85 -1.58 21.55 -26.04
C THR A 85 -0.19 22.07 -26.36
N ALA A 86 0.60 21.33 -27.14
CA ALA A 86 1.69 21.92 -27.90
C ALA A 86 1.10 22.78 -29.03
N ARG A 87 0.56 23.96 -28.68
CA ARG A 87 0.16 24.99 -29.63
C ARG A 87 1.42 25.49 -30.33
N ARG A 88 1.72 24.81 -31.44
CA ARG A 88 2.51 25.20 -32.59
C ARG A 88 3.00 26.66 -32.54
N ARG A 89 4.25 26.88 -32.09
CA ARG A 89 5.03 28.05 -32.53
C ARG A 89 5.30 27.85 -34.02
N ARG A 90 4.42 28.37 -34.89
CA ARG A 90 4.75 28.50 -36.32
C ARG A 90 5.82 29.59 -36.44
N LYS A 91 7.07 29.15 -36.58
CA LYS A 91 8.16 29.90 -37.19
C LYS A 91 7.93 29.87 -38.71
N THR A 92 7.81 31.03 -39.34
CA THR A 92 7.90 31.39 -40.79
C THR A 92 7.07 32.68 -40.96
N ARG A 93 7.55 33.81 -41.47
CA ARG A 93 8.62 34.11 -42.41
C ARG A 93 9.04 35.57 -42.18
#